data_AF-A0A661MX39-F1
#
_entry.id   AF-A0A661MX39-F1
#
_cell.length_a   1.000
_cell.length_b   1.000
_cell.length_c   1.000
_cell.angle_alpha   90.00
_cell.angle_beta   90.00
_cell.angle_gamma   90.00
#
_symmetry.space_group_name_H-M   'P 1'
#
loop_
_entity.id
_entity.type
_entity.pdbx_description
1 polymer ?
#
loop_
_entity_poly.entity_id
_entity_poly.type
_entity_poly.pdbx_seq_one_letter_code
_entity_poly.pdbx_strand_id
1 'polypeptide(L)'
;MGIAVYGMGQGWDPVVTAVSLTGSVVLLLLVLERVHPYHQEWLHSHGDIRTDLIHNLVNFWIPQVYTVLFVGGLASGAAWLSNGLGMQLWPVHWPLLAQLLLARVIGEFGTYWIHRLMHENAFLWRCHAVHHSAPRLYWLN
;
A
#
# COMPACT_ATOMS: atom_id res chain seq x y z
N MET A 1 8.97 11.02 -4.38
CA MET A 1 7.80 11.75 -3.84
C MET A 1 7.93 13.28 -3.96
N GLY A 2 9.09 13.90 -3.67
CA GLY A 2 9.26 15.36 -3.76
C GLY A 2 8.98 15.99 -5.14
N ILE A 3 9.42 15.36 -6.23
CA ILE A 3 9.18 15.86 -7.61
C ILE A 3 7.69 15.89 -7.95
N ALA A 4 6.95 14.85 -7.59
CA ALA A 4 5.52 14.77 -7.84
C ALA A 4 4.74 15.83 -7.05
N VAL A 5 5.08 16.01 -5.76
CA VAL A 5 4.47 17.04 -4.90
C VAL A 5 4.77 18.44 -5.42
N TYR A 6 6.02 18.70 -5.81
CA TYR A 6 6.40 19.97 -6.42
C TYR A 6 5.65 20.25 -7.73
N GLY A 7 5.62 19.26 -8.63
CA GLY A 7 4.93 19.37 -9.93
C GLY A 7 3.43 19.65 -9.77
N MET A 8 2.75 18.93 -8.88
CA MET A 8 1.34 19.22 -8.57
C MET A 8 1.17 20.61 -7.95
N GLY A 9 2.13 21.07 -7.13
CA GLY A 9 2.15 22.45 -6.62
C GLY A 9 2.32 23.53 -7.70
N GLN A 10 2.85 23.16 -8.87
CA GLN A 10 2.94 24.02 -10.06
C GLN A 10 1.76 23.83 -11.03
N GLY A 11 0.74 23.04 -10.66
CA GLY A 11 -0.47 22.81 -11.46
C GLY A 11 -0.37 21.65 -12.45
N TRP A 12 0.62 20.76 -12.33
CA TRP A 12 0.63 19.54 -13.12
C TRP A 12 -0.54 18.64 -12.77
N ASP A 13 -1.12 17.99 -13.77
CA ASP A 13 -2.20 17.03 -13.55
C ASP A 13 -1.71 15.88 -12.65
N PRO A 14 -2.42 15.56 -11.54
CA PRO A 14 -2.00 14.52 -10.60
C PRO A 14 -1.92 13.13 -11.24
N VAL A 15 -2.84 12.82 -12.17
CA VAL A 15 -2.89 11.50 -12.83
C VAL A 15 -1.71 11.37 -13.77
N VAL A 16 -1.45 12.37 -14.61
CA VAL A 16 -0.28 12.40 -15.50
C VAL A 16 1.00 12.30 -14.69
N THR A 17 1.12 13.07 -13.60
CA THR A 17 2.30 13.05 -12.73
C THR A 17 2.53 11.65 -12.13
N ALA A 18 1.47 11.01 -11.63
CA ALA A 18 1.55 9.67 -11.05
C ALA A 18 1.92 8.61 -12.10
N VAL A 19 1.25 8.63 -13.27
CA VAL A 19 1.51 7.68 -14.36
C VAL A 19 2.93 7.85 -14.91
N SER A 20 3.38 9.07 -15.13
CA SER A 20 4.74 9.34 -15.61
C SER A 20 5.81 8.91 -14.61
N LEU A 21 5.60 9.15 -13.31
CA LEU A 21 6.53 8.70 -12.27
C LEU A 21 6.61 7.17 -12.21
N THR A 22 5.46 6.50 -12.14
CA THR A 22 5.39 5.03 -12.12
C THR A 22 6.01 4.42 -13.37
N GLY A 23 5.66 4.94 -14.55
CA GLY A 23 6.25 4.51 -15.81
C GLY A 23 7.77 4.67 -15.85
N SER A 24 8.29 5.79 -15.33
CA SER A 24 9.73 6.03 -15.24
C SER A 24 10.44 5.03 -14.32
N VAL A 25 9.82 4.69 -13.18
CA VAL A 25 10.36 3.67 -12.26
C VAL A 25 10.34 2.29 -12.90
N VAL A 26 9.24 1.90 -13.56
CA VAL A 26 9.14 0.62 -14.26
C VAL A 26 10.20 0.53 -15.37
N LEU A 27 10.38 1.57 -16.17
CA LEU A 27 11.43 1.62 -17.20
C LEU A 27 12.83 1.50 -16.60
N LEU A 28 13.09 2.18 -15.48
CA LEU A 28 14.36 2.07 -14.77
C LEU A 28 14.59 0.63 -14.29
N LEU A 29 13.59 -0.01 -13.68
CA LEU A 29 13.69 -1.40 -13.23
C LEU A 29 13.95 -2.36 -14.39
N LEU A 30 13.23 -2.23 -15.51
CA LEU A 30 13.44 -3.05 -16.71
C LEU A 30 14.87 -2.92 -17.26
N VAL A 31 15.45 -1.71 -17.22
CA VAL A 31 16.85 -1.49 -17.63
C VAL A 31 17.81 -2.11 -16.63
N LEU A 32 17.61 -1.87 -15.32
CA LEU A 32 18.48 -2.41 -14.28
C LEU A 32 18.48 -3.93 -14.23
N GLU A 33 17.32 -4.57 -14.41
CA GLU A 33 17.21 -6.03 -14.50
C GLU A 33 18.03 -6.60 -15.65
N ARG A 34 18.07 -5.90 -16.80
CA ARG A 34 18.84 -6.32 -17.98
C ARG A 34 20.33 -6.07 -17.82
N VAL A 35 20.72 -4.96 -17.19
CA VAL A 35 22.13 -4.53 -17.07
C VAL A 35 22.83 -5.22 -15.90
N HIS A 36 22.14 -5.41 -14.78
CA HIS A 36 22.70 -5.98 -13.54
C HIS A 36 21.75 -7.01 -12.92
N PRO A 37 21.49 -8.15 -13.61
CA PRO A 37 20.64 -9.20 -13.06
C PRO A 37 21.29 -9.84 -11.83
N TYR A 38 20.52 -10.04 -10.76
CA TYR A 38 20.97 -10.79 -9.59
C TYR A 38 21.15 -12.29 -9.93
N HIS A 39 20.21 -12.85 -10.71
CA HIS A 39 20.31 -14.18 -11.31
C HIS A 39 20.06 -14.11 -12.82
N GLN A 40 20.96 -14.66 -13.62
CA GLN A 40 20.87 -14.65 -15.09
C GLN A 40 19.63 -15.39 -15.62
N GLU A 41 19.21 -16.46 -14.95
CA GLU A 41 18.02 -17.23 -15.31
C GLU A 41 16.71 -16.45 -15.18
N TRP A 42 16.69 -15.35 -14.40
CA TRP A 42 15.51 -14.52 -14.22
C TRP A 42 15.21 -13.62 -15.43
N LEU A 43 16.16 -13.46 -16.36
CA LEU A 43 15.95 -12.69 -17.60
C LEU A 43 14.95 -13.36 -18.56
N HIS A 44 14.66 -14.64 -18.36
CA HIS A 44 13.73 -15.41 -19.18
C HIS A 44 12.38 -15.54 -18.47
N SER A 45 11.30 -15.65 -19.24
CA SER A 45 9.96 -15.87 -18.68
C SER A 45 9.86 -17.27 -18.08
N HIS A 46 9.29 -17.37 -16.88
CA HIS A 46 9.04 -18.65 -16.18
C HIS A 46 7.56 -19.06 -16.26
N GLY A 47 6.76 -18.37 -17.09
CA GLY A 47 5.32 -18.63 -17.23
C GLY A 47 4.46 -18.04 -16.10
N ASP A 48 5.03 -17.13 -15.31
CA ASP A 48 4.46 -16.49 -14.12
C ASP A 48 3.65 -15.21 -14.43
N ILE A 49 3.87 -14.58 -15.58
CA ILE A 49 3.25 -13.29 -16.00
C ILE A 49 1.73 -13.24 -15.76
N ARG A 50 0.97 -14.29 -16.15
CA ARG A 50 -0.49 -14.30 -15.97
C ARG A 50 -0.87 -14.25 -14.49
N THR A 51 -0.18 -15.03 -13.67
CA THR A 51 -0.41 -15.10 -12.23
C THR A 51 -0.10 -13.75 -11.60
N ASP A 52 1.02 -13.14 -11.96
CA ASP A 52 1.45 -11.85 -11.41
C ASP A 52 0.53 -10.71 -11.84
N LEU A 53 0.03 -10.71 -13.08
CA LEU A 53 -0.98 -9.73 -13.52
C LEU A 53 -2.29 -9.83 -12.74
N ILE A 54 -2.80 -11.04 -12.54
CA ILE A 54 -4.01 -11.25 -11.74
C ILE A 54 -3.76 -10.84 -10.29
N HIS A 55 -2.62 -11.21 -9.73
CA HIS A 55 -2.22 -10.83 -8.38
C HIS A 55 -2.18 -9.31 -8.22
N ASN A 56 -1.54 -8.59 -9.14
CA ASN A 56 -1.49 -7.13 -9.13
C ASN A 56 -2.87 -6.48 -9.29
N LEU A 57 -3.72 -7.01 -10.17
CA LEU A 57 -5.08 -6.49 -10.33
C LEU A 57 -5.87 -6.63 -9.02
N VAL A 58 -5.79 -7.80 -8.38
CA VAL A 58 -6.45 -8.05 -7.10
C VAL A 58 -5.86 -7.15 -6.00
N ASN A 59 -4.53 -7.03 -5.92
CA ASN A 59 -3.85 -6.14 -4.98
C ASN A 59 -4.03 -4.65 -5.27
N PHE A 60 -4.46 -4.27 -6.47
CA PHE A 60 -4.80 -2.89 -6.75
C PHE A 60 -6.15 -2.52 -6.11
N TRP A 61 -7.13 -3.43 -6.15
CA TRP A 61 -8.50 -3.17 -5.69
C TRP A 61 -8.75 -3.51 -4.21
N ILE A 62 -8.24 -4.64 -3.73
CA ILE A 62 -8.50 -5.10 -2.35
C ILE A 62 -8.05 -4.06 -1.30
N PRO A 63 -6.85 -3.46 -1.39
CA PRO A 63 -6.42 -2.45 -0.42
C PRO A 63 -7.31 -1.20 -0.43
N GLN A 64 -7.89 -0.82 -1.56
CA GLN A 64 -8.78 0.34 -1.62
C GLN A 64 -10.11 0.06 -0.93
N VAL A 65 -10.67 -1.13 -1.17
CA VAL A 65 -11.89 -1.58 -0.47
C VAL A 65 -11.61 -1.70 1.03
N TYR A 66 -10.51 -2.35 1.42
CA TYR A 66 -10.10 -2.45 2.82
C TYR A 66 -9.89 -1.08 3.46
N THR A 67 -9.21 -0.14 2.78
CA THR A 67 -8.96 1.21 3.31
C THR A 67 -10.27 1.93 3.57
N VAL A 68 -11.20 1.93 2.61
CA VAL A 68 -12.50 2.57 2.78
C VAL A 68 -13.30 1.92 3.90
N LEU A 69 -13.38 0.60 3.94
CA LEU A 69 -14.17 -0.11 4.96
C LEU A 69 -13.56 0.02 6.36
N PHE A 70 -12.25 -0.16 6.49
CA PHE A 70 -11.58 -0.19 7.78
C PHE A 70 -11.33 1.22 8.32
N VAL A 71 -10.70 2.09 7.53
CA VAL A 71 -10.44 3.48 7.96
C VAL A 71 -11.74 4.26 8.04
N GLY A 72 -12.58 4.17 7.01
CA GLY A 72 -13.89 4.84 6.99
C GLY A 72 -14.82 4.30 8.08
N GLY A 73 -14.84 2.98 8.30
CA GLY A 73 -15.60 2.35 9.38
C GLY A 73 -15.12 2.76 10.78
N LEU A 74 -13.80 2.74 11.03
CA LEU A 74 -13.23 3.19 12.30
C LEU A 74 -13.51 4.68 12.54
N ALA A 75 -13.32 5.54 11.54
CA ALA A 75 -13.59 6.96 11.66
C ALA A 75 -15.09 7.23 11.93
N SER A 76 -15.98 6.54 11.22
CA SER A 76 -17.43 6.68 11.38
C SER A 76 -17.90 6.16 12.74
N GLY A 77 -17.38 5.00 13.18
CA GLY A 77 -17.66 4.42 14.49
C GLY A 77 -17.15 5.30 15.63
N ALA A 78 -15.95 5.88 15.49
CA ALA A 78 -15.41 6.84 16.45
C ALA A 78 -16.25 8.11 16.50
N ALA A 79 -16.71 8.64 15.36
CA ALA A 79 -17.59 9.80 15.32
C ALA A 79 -18.95 9.52 15.98
N TRP A 80 -19.56 8.36 15.70
CA TRP A 80 -20.80 7.92 16.33
C TRP A 80 -20.65 7.79 17.84
N LEU A 81 -19.58 7.13 18.31
CA LEU A 81 -19.30 6.96 19.74
C LEU A 81 -19.03 8.31 20.43
N SER A 82 -18.26 9.18 19.78
CA SER A 82 -17.97 10.53 20.24
C SER A 82 -19.26 11.33 20.46
N ASN A 83 -20.22 11.23 19.52
CA ASN A 83 -21.52 11.86 19.64
C ASN A 83 -22.36 11.28 20.79
N GLY A 84 -22.43 9.94 20.90
CA GLY A 84 -23.19 9.27 21.96
C GLY A 84 -22.66 9.54 23.37
N LEU A 85 -21.35 9.73 23.52
CA LEU A 85 -20.71 10.07 24.79
C LEU A 85 -20.66 11.57 25.08
N GLY A 86 -21.03 12.42 24.10
CA GLY A 86 -20.87 13.88 24.22
C GLY A 86 -19.41 14.33 24.37
N MET A 87 -18.44 13.51 23.97
CA MET A 87 -17.01 13.74 24.18
C MET A 87 -16.24 13.58 22.88
N GLN A 88 -15.31 14.49 22.61
CA GLN A 88 -14.47 14.43 21.42
C GLN A 88 -13.33 13.41 21.58
N LEU A 89 -13.39 12.31 20.82
CA LEU A 89 -12.41 11.22 20.91
C LEU A 89 -11.10 11.50 20.15
N TRP A 90 -11.13 12.40 19.16
CA TRP A 90 -9.95 12.80 18.40
C TRP A 90 -9.43 14.16 18.85
N PRO A 91 -8.12 14.35 19.08
CA PRO A 91 -7.58 15.60 19.61
C PRO A 91 -7.45 16.68 18.51
N VAL A 92 -8.57 17.23 18.04
CA VAL A 92 -8.58 18.21 16.94
C VAL A 92 -7.84 19.51 17.26
N HIS A 93 -7.66 19.82 18.54
CA HIS A 93 -6.98 21.03 19.02
C HIS A 93 -5.45 20.88 19.09
N TRP A 94 -4.91 19.68 18.87
CA TRP A 94 -3.46 19.48 18.82
C TRP A 94 -2.86 20.09 17.55
N PRO A 95 -1.56 20.46 17.57
CA PRO A 95 -0.83 20.80 16.36
C PRO A 95 -0.97 19.71 15.30
N LEU A 96 -1.11 20.10 14.02
CA LEU A 96 -1.32 19.16 12.91
C LEU A 96 -0.29 18.03 12.89
N LEU A 97 0.99 18.35 13.14
CA LEU A 97 2.05 17.35 13.19
C LEU A 97 1.81 16.28 14.27
N ALA A 98 1.35 16.67 15.45
CA ALA A 98 1.04 15.73 16.53
C ALA A 98 -0.15 14.83 16.16
N GLN A 99 -1.18 15.38 15.49
CA GLN A 99 -2.30 14.59 14.98
C GLN A 99 -1.84 13.57 13.93
N LEU A 100 -0.95 13.97 13.01
CA LEU A 100 -0.38 13.06 12.00
C LEU A 100 0.45 11.94 12.63
N LEU A 101 1.25 12.25 13.64
CA LEU A 101 2.01 11.25 14.38
C LEU A 101 1.08 10.27 15.12
N LEU A 102 0.03 10.77 15.78
CA LEU A 102 -0.96 9.92 16.44
C LEU A 102 -1.67 9.00 15.42
N ALA A 103 -2.11 9.55 14.29
CA ALA A 103 -2.72 8.78 13.21
C ALA A 103 -1.76 7.71 12.68
N ARG A 104 -0.47 8.04 12.55
CA ARG A 104 0.57 7.10 12.14
C ARG A 104 0.73 5.96 13.15
N VAL A 105 0.79 6.26 14.45
CA VAL A 105 0.90 5.24 15.51
C VAL A 105 -0.31 4.30 15.49
N ILE A 106 -1.52 4.84 15.39
CA ILE A 106 -2.76 4.02 15.32
C ILE A 106 -2.76 3.14 14.07
N GLY A 107 -2.38 3.70 12.92
CA GLY A 107 -2.28 2.96 11.66
C GLY A 107 -1.26 1.82 11.73
N GLU A 108 -0.04 2.11 12.19
CA GLU A 108 1.02 1.11 12.34
C GLU A 108 0.64 0.00 13.32
N PHE A 109 -0.02 0.35 14.43
CA PHE A 109 -0.54 -0.63 15.37
C PHE A 109 -1.52 -1.59 14.68
N GLY A 110 -2.51 -1.05 13.95
CA GLY A 110 -3.48 -1.86 13.22
C GLY A 110 -2.82 -2.77 12.18
N THR A 111 -1.94 -2.22 11.34
CA THR A 111 -1.21 -2.98 10.32
C THR A 111 -0.34 -4.07 10.94
N TYR A 112 0.41 -3.77 12.00
CA TYR A 112 1.24 -4.75 12.69
C TYR A 112 0.42 -5.92 13.21
N TRP A 113 -0.69 -5.66 13.92
CA TRP A 113 -1.48 -6.74 14.51
C TRP A 113 -2.19 -7.58 13.47
N ILE A 114 -2.73 -6.98 12.41
CA ILE A 114 -3.35 -7.75 11.32
C ILE A 114 -2.31 -8.65 10.65
N HIS A 115 -1.12 -8.12 10.38
CA HIS A 115 -0.02 -8.89 9.80
C HIS A 115 0.44 -10.03 10.73
N ARG A 116 0.57 -9.75 12.03
CA ARG A 116 0.90 -10.77 13.03
C ARG A 116 -0.17 -11.86 13.11
N LEU A 117 -1.44 -11.50 13.13
CA LEU A 117 -2.55 -12.45 13.11
C LEU A 117 -2.53 -13.31 11.84
N MET A 118 -2.16 -12.73 10.69
CA MET A 118 -1.97 -13.48 9.45
C MET A 118 -0.84 -14.52 9.53
N HIS A 119 0.18 -14.28 10.35
CA HIS A 119 1.25 -15.26 10.60
C HIS A 119 0.93 -16.27 11.70
N GLU A 120 0.11 -15.91 12.69
CA GLU A 120 -0.22 -16.79 13.83
C GLU A 120 -1.49 -17.64 13.61
N ASN A 121 -2.36 -17.25 12.68
CA ASN A 121 -3.62 -17.95 12.40
C ASN A 121 -3.59 -18.69 11.06
N ALA A 122 -3.79 -20.02 11.09
CA ALA A 122 -3.72 -20.87 9.90
C ALA A 122 -4.73 -20.51 8.80
N PHE A 123 -5.91 -19.97 9.15
CA PHE A 123 -6.90 -19.55 8.15
C PHE A 123 -6.45 -18.26 7.45
N LEU A 124 -6.05 -17.25 8.22
CA LEU A 124 -5.57 -15.97 7.67
C LEU A 124 -4.26 -16.15 6.89
N TRP A 125 -3.42 -17.08 7.32
CA TRP A 125 -2.19 -17.46 6.62
C TRP A 125 -2.46 -17.90 5.19
N ARG A 126 -3.56 -18.60 4.90
CA ARG A 126 -3.86 -19.07 3.52
C ARG A 126 -3.94 -17.91 2.52
N CYS A 127 -4.45 -16.76 2.94
CA CYS A 127 -4.49 -15.56 2.13
C CYS A 127 -3.14 -14.85 2.10
N HIS A 128 -2.45 -14.78 3.25
CA HIS A 128 -1.20 -14.05 3.40
C HIS A 128 0.01 -14.78 2.77
N ALA A 129 -0.01 -16.11 2.73
CA ALA A 129 1.05 -16.93 2.15
C ALA A 129 1.30 -16.60 0.67
N VAL A 130 0.27 -16.15 -0.07
CA VAL A 130 0.41 -15.76 -1.48
C VAL A 130 1.44 -14.64 -1.62
N HIS A 131 1.44 -13.67 -0.71
CA HIS A 131 2.43 -12.58 -0.68
C HIS A 131 3.86 -13.09 -0.46
N HIS A 132 4.03 -14.17 0.31
CA HIS A 132 5.33 -14.80 0.60
C HIS A 132 5.74 -15.90 -0.40
N SER A 133 4.92 -16.17 -1.42
CA SER A 133 5.12 -17.34 -2.31
C SER A 133 5.91 -17.05 -3.58
N ALA A 134 6.32 -15.80 -3.82
CA ALA A 134 7.02 -15.44 -5.06
C ALA A 134 8.41 -16.12 -5.13
N PRO A 135 8.68 -16.97 -6.15
CA PRO A 135 9.95 -17.68 -6.26
C PRO A 135 11.11 -16.79 -6.74
N ARG A 136 10.79 -15.63 -7.32
CA ARG A 136 11.74 -14.63 -7.83
C ARG A 136 11.10 -13.24 -7.79
N LEU A 137 11.93 -12.20 -7.77
CA LEU A 137 11.51 -10.81 -7.81
C LEU A 137 11.89 -10.17 -9.15
N TYR A 138 10.94 -9.51 -9.80
CA TYR A 138 11.15 -8.72 -11.03
C TYR A 138 10.10 -7.61 -11.14
N TRP A 139 10.17 -6.78 -12.18
CA TRP A 139 9.43 -5.51 -12.29
C TRP A 139 7.91 -5.62 -12.13
N LEU A 140 7.34 -6.81 -12.31
CA LEU A 140 5.90 -7.04 -12.24
C LEU A 140 5.42 -7.54 -10.88
N ASN A 141 6.27 -8.06 -9.98
CA ASN A 141 5.82 -8.70 -8.73
C ASN A 141 6.45 -8.13 -7.45
#